data_AF-A0A0T6B611-F1
#
_entry.id   AF-A0A0T6B611-F1
#
_cell.length_a   1.000
_cell.length_b   1.000
_cell.length_c   1.000
_cell.angle_alpha   90.00
_cell.angle_beta   90.00
_cell.angle_gamma   90.00
#
_symmetry.space_group_name_H-M   'P 1'
#
loop_
_entity.id
_entity.type
_entity.pdbx_description
1 polymer ?
#
loop_
_entity_poly.entity_id
_entity_poly.type
_entity_poly.pdbx_seq_one_letter_code
_entity_poly.pdbx_strand_id
1 'polypeptide(L)'
;IDLPLYFYRFHSPVEWSPTHRRHFHGELLSVSPSIAQWLPGLFCINERAVYLGEWEHGFFSYTAVGATNVGTIRVYFDKTLQTNRPRAHYQKDKYIGSNIALKKGDPVGEFRMGSTIVLVFEAPSNFQFSLKCGQKLKMGQSIGHIGKETFASKVQTIENVRSKNIT
;
A
#
# COMPACT_ATOMS: atom_id res chain seq x y z
N ILE A 1 -12.80 -7.72 -25.26
CA ILE A 1 -13.46 -7.35 -23.99
C ILE A 1 -13.27 -5.86 -23.82
N ASP A 2 -14.35 -5.13 -24.07
CA ASP A 2 -14.38 -3.67 -24.09
C ASP A 2 -14.41 -3.17 -22.63
N LEU A 3 -13.25 -2.73 -22.12
CA LEU A 3 -13.15 -2.13 -20.79
C LEU A 3 -13.28 -0.61 -20.98
N PRO A 4 -14.11 0.10 -20.18
CA PRO A 4 -14.25 1.54 -20.33
C PRO A 4 -12.88 2.21 -20.16
N LEU A 5 -12.59 3.19 -21.01
CA LEU A 5 -11.35 3.97 -21.12
C LEU A 5 -10.85 4.67 -19.83
N TYR A 6 -11.50 4.45 -18.69
CA TYR A 6 -11.38 5.26 -17.47
C TYR A 6 -11.34 4.39 -16.21
N PHE A 7 -10.52 3.35 -16.18
CA PHE A 7 -10.19 2.65 -14.93
C PHE A 7 -8.68 2.56 -14.76
N TYR A 8 -8.21 2.92 -13.58
CA TYR A 8 -6.80 2.87 -13.20
C TYR A 8 -6.61 1.68 -12.27
N ARG A 9 -6.02 0.61 -12.81
CA ARG A 9 -5.69 -0.58 -12.03
C ARG A 9 -4.45 -0.34 -11.18
N PHE A 10 -4.47 -0.90 -9.99
CA PHE A 10 -3.32 -0.95 -9.12
C PHE A 10 -2.99 -2.40 -8.77
N HIS A 11 -1.70 -2.64 -8.61
CA HIS A 11 -1.10 -3.96 -8.54
C HIS A 11 -0.25 -4.10 -7.30
N SER A 12 -0.03 -5.36 -6.90
CA SER A 12 0.80 -5.68 -5.77
C SER A 12 2.28 -5.46 -6.12
N PRO A 13 3.04 -4.64 -5.37
CA PRO A 13 4.46 -4.40 -5.65
C PRO A 13 5.35 -5.56 -5.20
N VAL A 14 4.85 -6.40 -4.29
CA VAL A 14 5.56 -7.49 -3.63
C VAL A 14 4.63 -8.69 -3.45
N GLU A 15 5.19 -9.81 -3.01
CA GLU A 15 4.39 -10.90 -2.46
C GLU A 15 4.00 -10.58 -1.01
N TRP A 16 2.71 -10.68 -0.69
CA TRP A 16 2.19 -10.41 0.66
C TRP A 16 0.77 -10.99 0.85
N SER A 17 0.36 -11.10 2.11
CA SER A 17 -0.92 -11.70 2.51
C SER A 17 -1.75 -10.74 3.36
N PRO A 18 -2.76 -10.04 2.79
CA PRO A 18 -3.65 -9.18 3.56
C PRO A 18 -4.60 -10.00 4.43
N THR A 19 -4.69 -9.64 5.72
CA THR A 19 -5.53 -10.33 6.71
C THR A 19 -6.65 -9.44 7.25
N HIS A 20 -6.42 -8.14 7.31
CA HIS A 20 -7.35 -7.17 7.88
C HIS A 20 -7.61 -6.02 6.93
N ARG A 21 -8.80 -5.45 7.05
CA ARG A 21 -9.22 -4.24 6.37
C ARG A 21 -9.74 -3.23 7.38
N ARG A 22 -9.28 -1.99 7.26
CA ARG A 22 -9.91 -0.82 7.88
C ARG A 22 -10.46 0.07 6.78
N HIS A 23 -11.72 0.51 6.93
CA HIS A 23 -12.33 1.44 6.00
C HIS A 23 -12.64 2.75 6.72
N PHE A 24 -12.03 3.82 6.24
CA PHE A 24 -12.23 5.15 6.76
C PHE A 24 -13.09 5.92 5.78
N HIS A 25 -14.27 6.32 6.24
CA HIS A 25 -15.10 7.27 5.51
C HIS A 25 -14.42 8.64 5.54
N GLY A 26 -14.60 9.41 4.48
CA GLY A 26 -13.96 10.71 4.35
C GLY A 26 -14.57 11.52 3.22
N GLU A 27 -13.90 12.60 2.86
CA GLU A 27 -14.22 13.38 1.67
C GLU A 27 -13.68 12.72 0.40
N LEU A 28 -13.98 13.32 -0.74
CA LEU A 28 -13.40 12.94 -2.04
C LEU A 28 -12.75 14.17 -2.66
N LEU A 29 -11.77 14.74 -1.96
CA LEU A 29 -11.00 15.89 -2.44
C LEU A 29 -9.98 15.46 -3.49
N SER A 30 -9.57 16.40 -4.35
CA SER A 30 -8.62 16.11 -5.42
C SER A 30 -7.24 15.80 -4.86
N VAL A 31 -6.61 14.75 -5.38
CA VAL A 31 -5.26 14.32 -4.99
C VAL A 31 -4.19 14.83 -5.96
N SER A 32 -4.48 15.89 -6.72
CA SER A 32 -3.45 16.51 -7.58
C SER A 32 -2.27 17.00 -6.74
N PRO A 33 -1.02 16.95 -7.24
CA PRO A 33 0.16 17.32 -6.47
C PRO A 33 0.07 18.71 -5.83
N SER A 34 -0.49 19.70 -6.55
CA SER A 34 -0.68 21.06 -6.05
C SER A 34 -1.61 21.11 -4.82
N ILE A 35 -2.71 20.35 -4.84
CA ILE A 35 -3.66 20.30 -3.72
C ILE A 35 -3.07 19.50 -2.56
N ALA A 36 -2.40 18.37 -2.84
CA ALA A 36 -1.75 17.55 -1.83
C ALA A 36 -0.62 18.29 -1.08
N GLN A 37 0.07 19.22 -1.75
CA GLN A 37 1.08 20.07 -1.12
C GLN A 37 0.45 21.18 -0.27
N TRP A 38 -0.71 21.69 -0.67
CA TRP A 38 -1.38 22.80 0.02
C TRP A 38 -2.22 22.37 1.22
N LEU A 39 -2.80 21.16 1.20
CA LEU A 39 -3.69 20.66 2.26
C LEU A 39 -3.01 19.54 3.08
N PRO A 40 -2.41 19.86 4.25
CA PRO A 40 -1.85 18.86 5.14
C PRO A 40 -2.89 17.81 5.54
N GLY A 41 -2.51 16.54 5.49
CA GLY A 41 -3.41 15.45 5.86
C GLY A 41 -4.52 15.15 4.86
N LEU A 42 -4.45 15.66 3.61
CA LEU A 42 -5.40 15.35 2.53
C LEU A 42 -5.78 13.86 2.46
N PHE A 43 -4.80 12.96 2.53
CA PHE A 43 -5.04 11.52 2.45
C PHE A 43 -5.79 10.95 3.68
N CYS A 44 -5.70 11.61 4.83
CA CYS A 44 -6.44 11.25 6.04
C CYS A 44 -7.87 11.79 6.02
N ILE A 45 -8.10 12.92 5.33
CA ILE A 45 -9.41 13.54 5.12
C ILE A 45 -10.22 12.74 4.11
N ASN A 46 -9.57 12.23 3.06
CA ASN A 46 -10.24 11.46 2.03
C ASN A 46 -10.67 10.06 2.50
N GLU A 47 -11.74 9.55 1.90
CA GLU A 47 -12.16 8.16 2.04
C GLU A 47 -11.02 7.22 1.62
N ARG A 48 -10.75 6.18 2.41
CA ARG A 48 -9.69 5.22 2.12
C ARG A 48 -9.99 3.82 2.66
N ALA A 49 -9.56 2.82 1.90
CA ALA A 49 -9.54 1.43 2.31
C ALA A 49 -8.09 1.00 2.58
N VAL A 50 -7.81 0.61 3.82
CA VAL A 50 -6.49 0.20 4.30
C VAL A 50 -6.50 -1.31 4.46
N TYR A 51 -5.61 -2.01 3.76
CA TYR A 51 -5.39 -3.44 3.91
C TYR A 51 -4.09 -3.68 4.65
N LEU A 52 -4.15 -4.48 5.70
CA LEU A 52 -3.04 -4.80 6.59
C LEU A 52 -2.72 -6.29 6.47
N GLY A 53 -1.45 -6.62 6.50
CA GLY A 53 -0.98 -7.99 6.43
C GLY A 53 0.53 -8.05 6.61
N GLU A 54 1.12 -9.09 6.06
CA GLU A 54 2.56 -9.32 6.14
C GLU A 54 3.14 -9.60 4.76
N TRP A 55 4.36 -9.12 4.56
CA TRP A 55 5.24 -9.47 3.45
C TRP A 55 6.50 -10.14 4.02
N GLU A 56 7.46 -10.50 3.16
CA GLU A 56 8.68 -11.23 3.56
C GLU A 56 9.42 -10.62 4.76
N HIS A 57 9.36 -9.29 4.95
CA HIS A 57 10.09 -8.59 6.01
C HIS A 57 9.19 -8.02 7.12
N GLY A 58 8.00 -8.58 7.31
CA GLY A 58 7.11 -8.25 8.41
C GLY A 58 5.88 -7.49 7.96
N PHE A 59 5.52 -6.43 8.68
CA PHE A 59 4.28 -5.69 8.45
C PHE A 59 4.22 -5.04 7.06
N PHE A 60 3.05 -5.13 6.44
CA PHE A 60 2.75 -4.48 5.17
C PHE A 60 1.33 -3.88 5.18
N SER A 61 1.24 -2.60 4.82
CA SER A 61 -0.01 -1.85 4.66
C SER A 61 -0.12 -1.29 3.25
N TYR A 62 -1.25 -1.60 2.62
CA TYR A 62 -1.60 -1.16 1.29
C TYR A 62 -2.90 -0.37 1.35
N THR A 63 -2.80 0.94 1.19
CA THR A 63 -3.95 1.85 1.33
C THR A 63 -4.36 2.43 -0.01
N ALA A 64 -5.60 2.17 -0.40
CA ALA A 64 -6.25 2.82 -1.53
C ALA A 64 -7.02 4.06 -1.03
N VAL A 65 -6.66 5.24 -1.53
CA VAL A 65 -7.29 6.52 -1.19
C VAL A 65 -8.14 7.00 -2.36
N GLY A 66 -9.42 7.31 -2.09
CA GLY A 66 -10.35 7.86 -3.05
C GLY A 66 -10.10 9.35 -3.31
N ALA A 67 -10.64 9.86 -4.42
CA ALA A 67 -10.60 11.29 -4.76
C ALA A 67 -11.85 11.72 -5.57
N THR A 68 -11.88 13.00 -5.93
CA THR A 68 -13.01 13.67 -6.60
C THR A 68 -13.43 12.99 -7.90
N ASN A 69 -14.75 12.99 -8.16
CA ASN A 69 -15.43 12.51 -9.37
C ASN A 69 -15.57 10.99 -9.57
N VAL A 70 -15.12 10.15 -8.62
CA VAL A 70 -14.88 8.72 -8.92
C VAL A 70 -14.74 7.82 -7.69
N GLY A 71 -15.39 8.16 -6.58
CA GLY A 71 -15.23 7.57 -5.23
C GLY A 71 -15.43 6.05 -5.05
N THR A 72 -15.50 5.25 -6.11
CA THR A 72 -15.50 3.80 -6.01
C THR A 72 -14.07 3.25 -6.01
N ILE A 73 -13.62 2.81 -4.83
CA ILE A 73 -12.47 1.93 -4.70
C ILE A 73 -12.99 0.51 -4.84
N ARG A 74 -12.48 -0.23 -5.81
CA ARG A 74 -12.76 -1.67 -5.95
C ARG A 74 -11.51 -2.46 -5.64
N VAL A 75 -11.62 -3.39 -4.70
CA VAL A 75 -10.58 -4.36 -4.38
C VAL A 75 -11.06 -5.74 -4.76
N TYR A 76 -10.30 -6.43 -5.59
CA TYR A 76 -10.79 -7.61 -6.29
C TYR A 76 -11.00 -8.81 -5.36
N PHE A 77 -10.15 -8.98 -4.35
CA PHE A 77 -10.29 -10.06 -3.36
C PHE A 77 -11.30 -9.73 -2.24
N ASP A 78 -11.65 -8.46 -2.04
CA ASP A 78 -12.62 -8.04 -1.02
C ASP A 78 -13.91 -7.54 -1.66
N LYS A 79 -14.79 -8.50 -2.01
CA LYS A 79 -16.11 -8.20 -2.58
C LYS A 79 -17.06 -7.48 -1.63
N THR A 80 -16.69 -7.37 -0.35
CA THR A 80 -17.53 -6.77 0.68
C THR A 80 -17.20 -5.32 0.96
N LEU A 81 -16.12 -4.78 0.36
CA LEU A 81 -15.83 -3.36 0.43
C LEU A 81 -16.92 -2.57 -0.30
N GLN A 82 -17.51 -1.62 0.40
CA GLN A 82 -18.38 -0.62 -0.19
C GLN A 82 -17.82 0.76 0.12
N THR A 83 -17.57 1.56 -0.91
CA THR A 83 -17.10 2.95 -0.78
C THR A 83 -18.09 3.93 -1.37
N ASN A 84 -17.90 5.23 -1.14
CA ASN A 84 -18.80 6.30 -1.56
C ASN A 84 -20.24 6.07 -1.05
N ARG A 85 -20.35 5.63 0.20
CA ARG A 85 -21.63 5.48 0.92
C ARG A 85 -21.80 6.64 1.91
N PRO A 86 -23.05 7.04 2.21
CA PRO A 86 -23.31 8.00 3.27
C PRO A 86 -22.66 7.56 4.60
N ARG A 87 -22.12 8.53 5.35
CA ARG A 87 -21.34 8.30 6.59
C ARG A 87 -22.06 7.49 7.68
N ALA A 88 -23.38 7.36 7.60
CA ALA A 88 -24.19 6.54 8.51
C ALA A 88 -23.81 5.04 8.49
N HIS A 89 -23.10 4.58 7.45
CA HIS A 89 -22.65 3.19 7.31
C HIS A 89 -21.21 2.99 7.78
N TYR A 90 -20.96 3.15 9.08
CA TYR A 90 -19.64 2.87 9.64
C TYR A 90 -19.24 1.39 9.43
N GLN A 91 -18.16 1.16 8.68
CA GLN A 91 -17.57 -0.17 8.53
C GLN A 91 -16.44 -0.31 9.55
N LYS A 92 -16.65 -1.19 10.54
CA LYS A 92 -15.60 -1.58 11.49
C LYS A 92 -14.45 -2.28 10.77
N ASP A 93 -13.30 -2.29 11.46
CA ASP A 93 -12.19 -3.20 11.18
C ASP A 93 -12.74 -4.59 10.88
N LYS A 94 -12.35 -5.14 9.73
CA LYS A 94 -12.83 -6.41 9.24
C LYS A 94 -11.65 -7.35 9.04
N TYR A 95 -11.70 -8.51 9.69
CA TYR A 95 -10.89 -9.65 9.29
C TYR A 95 -11.42 -10.19 7.97
N ILE A 96 -10.58 -10.22 6.94
CA ILE A 96 -10.95 -10.66 5.59
C ILE A 96 -10.49 -12.10 5.29
N GLY A 97 -9.92 -12.77 6.28
CA GLY A 97 -9.41 -14.14 6.19
C GLY A 97 -7.89 -14.20 5.99
N SER A 98 -7.36 -15.42 5.97
CA SER A 98 -5.93 -15.72 5.81
C SER A 98 -5.61 -16.42 4.47
N ASN A 99 -6.60 -16.60 3.60
CA ASN A 99 -6.46 -17.36 2.36
C ASN A 99 -6.12 -16.47 1.14
N ILE A 100 -5.84 -15.18 1.38
CA ILE A 100 -5.48 -14.23 0.34
C ILE A 100 -3.97 -14.13 0.32
N ALA A 101 -3.36 -14.58 -0.77
CA ALA A 101 -1.94 -14.45 -1.04
C ALA A 101 -1.79 -13.77 -2.41
N LEU A 102 -1.17 -12.59 -2.41
CA LEU A 102 -0.95 -11.80 -3.63
C LEU A 102 0.51 -11.91 -4.01
N LYS A 103 0.79 -12.25 -5.26
CA LYS A 103 2.14 -12.23 -5.83
C LYS A 103 2.47 -10.84 -6.35
N LYS A 104 3.77 -10.60 -6.52
CA LYS A 104 4.24 -9.39 -7.20
C LYS A 104 3.63 -9.29 -8.60
N GLY A 105 3.03 -8.14 -8.90
CA GLY A 105 2.36 -7.85 -10.16
C GLY A 105 0.87 -8.24 -10.19
N ASP A 106 0.36 -8.97 -9.19
CA ASP A 106 -1.04 -9.36 -9.16
C ASP A 106 -1.95 -8.13 -9.12
N PRO A 107 -3.08 -8.15 -9.85
CA PRO A 107 -4.05 -7.07 -9.80
C PRO A 107 -4.76 -7.05 -8.44
N VAL A 108 -4.64 -5.93 -7.73
CA VAL A 108 -5.23 -5.74 -6.40
C VAL A 108 -6.63 -5.15 -6.54
N GLY A 109 -6.77 -4.17 -7.43
CA GLY A 109 -8.02 -3.45 -7.60
C GLY A 109 -7.94 -2.36 -8.66
N GLU A 110 -8.96 -1.52 -8.66
CA GLU A 110 -9.09 -0.40 -9.58
C GLU A 110 -9.75 0.81 -8.93
N PHE A 111 -9.39 1.97 -9.47
CA PHE A 111 -10.08 3.23 -9.26
C PHE A 111 -10.74 3.65 -10.56
N ARG A 112 -11.81 4.44 -10.48
CA ARG A 112 -12.40 5.07 -11.66
C ARG A 112 -11.54 6.25 -12.18
N MET A 113 -10.99 7.13 -11.33
CA MET A 113 -10.12 8.25 -11.75
C MET A 113 -9.31 8.75 -10.52
N GLY A 114 -8.28 9.57 -10.74
CA GLY A 114 -7.60 10.35 -9.69
C GLY A 114 -7.28 9.58 -8.40
N SER A 115 -6.37 8.62 -8.45
CA SER A 115 -6.15 7.72 -7.31
C SER A 115 -4.81 7.90 -6.62
N THR A 116 -4.74 7.46 -5.38
CA THR A 116 -3.47 7.39 -4.63
C THR A 116 -3.38 6.08 -3.91
N ILE A 117 -2.24 5.40 -4.09
CA ILE A 117 -1.83 4.28 -3.26
C ILE A 117 -0.80 4.79 -2.25
N VAL A 118 -1.05 4.55 -0.97
CA VAL A 118 -0.08 4.78 0.10
C VAL A 118 0.41 3.41 0.58
N LEU A 119 1.73 3.24 0.58
CA LEU A 119 2.41 2.04 1.07
C LEU A 119 3.11 2.37 2.38
N VAL A 120 2.92 1.52 3.38
CA VAL A 120 3.69 1.56 4.64
C VAL A 120 4.11 0.14 4.94
N PHE A 121 5.40 -0.11 5.12
CA PHE A 121 5.92 -1.46 5.30
C PHE A 121 7.19 -1.44 6.16
N GLU A 122 7.39 -2.50 6.93
CA GLU A 122 8.67 -2.77 7.58
C GLU A 122 9.67 -3.21 6.52
N ALA A 123 10.90 -2.71 6.59
CA ALA A 123 11.94 -3.06 5.63
C ALA A 123 13.27 -3.33 6.36
N PRO A 124 14.13 -4.20 5.81
CA PRO A 124 15.49 -4.36 6.30
C PRO A 124 16.26 -3.03 6.30
N SER A 125 17.23 -2.88 7.22
CA SER A 125 18.01 -1.64 7.37
C SER A 125 18.83 -1.23 6.14
N ASN A 126 19.11 -2.19 5.26
CA ASN A 126 19.79 -2.01 3.98
C ASN A 126 18.82 -1.80 2.79
N PHE A 127 17.53 -1.61 3.02
CA PHE A 127 16.59 -1.27 1.96
C PHE A 127 16.84 0.14 1.42
N GLN A 128 16.83 0.27 0.08
CA GLN A 128 17.03 1.54 -0.61
C GLN A 128 15.94 1.77 -1.64
N PHE A 129 15.30 2.94 -1.60
CA PHE A 129 14.40 3.38 -2.66
C PHE A 129 15.20 3.73 -3.92
N SER A 130 14.67 3.31 -5.07
CA SER A 130 15.22 3.63 -6.39
C SER A 130 14.41 4.73 -7.08
N LEU A 131 13.69 5.55 -6.30
CA LEU A 131 12.74 6.54 -6.78
C LEU A 131 13.11 7.96 -6.35
N LYS A 132 12.73 8.94 -7.18
CA LYS A 132 12.76 10.36 -6.84
C LYS A 132 11.34 10.88 -6.58
N CYS A 133 11.20 11.86 -5.70
CA CYS A 133 9.92 12.54 -5.50
C CYS A 133 9.40 13.13 -6.81
N GLY A 134 8.10 12.95 -7.09
CA GLY A 134 7.46 13.41 -8.34
C GLY A 134 7.78 12.57 -9.58
N GLN A 135 8.58 11.51 -9.46
CA GLN A 135 8.91 10.64 -10.58
C GLN A 135 7.65 9.90 -11.09
N LYS A 136 7.45 9.93 -12.41
CA LYS A 136 6.45 9.07 -13.07
C LYS A 136 6.93 7.61 -13.04
N LEU A 137 6.10 6.72 -12.49
CA LEU A 137 6.37 5.29 -12.43
C LEU A 137 5.75 4.57 -13.63
N LYS A 138 6.43 3.55 -14.14
CA LYS A 138 5.89 2.60 -15.13
C LYS A 138 5.52 1.28 -14.44
N MET A 139 4.54 0.56 -14.98
CA MET A 139 4.22 -0.79 -14.51
C MET A 139 5.47 -1.68 -14.62
N GLY A 140 5.75 -2.44 -13.56
CA GLY A 140 6.93 -3.31 -13.48
C GLY A 140 8.24 -2.59 -13.12
N GLN A 141 8.24 -1.26 -13.06
CA GLN A 141 9.40 -0.52 -12.59
C GLN A 141 9.67 -0.81 -11.12
N SER A 142 10.92 -1.12 -10.78
CA SER A 142 11.31 -1.30 -9.39
C SER A 142 11.22 0.00 -8.61
N ILE A 143 10.63 -0.07 -7.42
CA ILE A 143 10.52 1.06 -6.49
C ILE A 143 11.66 1.10 -5.47
N GLY A 144 12.38 0.00 -5.30
CA GLY A 144 13.47 -0.13 -4.35
C GLY A 144 14.11 -1.51 -4.43
N HIS A 145 15.16 -1.69 -3.65
CA HIS A 145 15.91 -2.93 -3.57
C HIS A 145 16.56 -3.06 -2.20
N ILE A 146 16.90 -4.30 -1.84
CA ILE A 146 17.66 -4.59 -0.63
C ILE A 146 19.13 -4.58 -1.03
N GLY A 147 19.94 -3.75 -0.38
CA GLY A 147 21.37 -3.67 -0.62
C GLY A 147 22.04 -5.02 -0.36
N LYS A 148 23.08 -5.37 -1.12
CA LYS A 148 23.87 -6.58 -0.81
C LYS A 148 24.49 -6.42 0.58
N GLU A 149 24.37 -7.44 1.43
CA GLU A 149 25.14 -7.49 2.67
C GLU A 149 26.63 -7.43 2.33
N THR A 150 27.30 -6.36 2.75
CA THR A 150 28.76 -6.28 2.71
C THR A 150 29.35 -7.24 3.73
N PHE A 151 30.50 -7.83 3.41
CA PHE A 151 31.22 -8.75 4.30
C PHE A 151 31.42 -8.16 5.71
N ALA A 152 31.65 -6.85 5.81
CA ALA A 152 31.78 -6.13 7.08
C ALA A 152 30.53 -6.25 7.96
N SER A 153 29.32 -6.13 7.39
CA SER A 153 28.05 -6.23 8.12
C SER A 153 27.81 -7.64 8.67
N LYS A 154 28.26 -8.67 7.96
CA LYS A 154 28.24 -10.06 8.45
C LYS A 154 29.17 -10.27 9.64
N VAL A 155 30.40 -9.75 9.59
CA VAL A 155 31.37 -9.87 10.68
C VAL A 155 30.84 -9.19 11.96
N GLN A 156 30.28 -7.99 11.83
CA GLN A 156 29.77 -7.24 12.98
C GLN A 156 28.52 -7.89 13.61
N THR A 157 27.70 -8.56 12.79
CA THR A 157 26.56 -9.36 13.29
C THR A 157 27.03 -10.58 14.06
N ILE A 158 28.06 -11.28 13.57
CA ILE A 158 28.67 -12.43 14.27
C ILE A 158 29.30 -12.01 15.60
N GLU A 159 30.00 -10.87 15.65
CA GLU A 159 30.58 -10.37 16.90
C GLU A 159 29.52 -9.99 17.93
N ASN A 160 28.41 -9.37 17.51
CA ASN A 160 27.29 -9.03 18.38
C ASN A 160 26.54 -10.26 18.91
N VAL A 161 26.44 -11.33 18.13
CA VAL A 161 25.86 -12.61 18.59
C VAL A 161 26.81 -13.30 19.58
N ARG A 162 28.12 -13.28 19.34
CA ARG A 162 29.12 -13.86 20.26
C ARG A 162 29.13 -13.16 21.61
N SER A 163 29.05 -11.83 21.65
CA SER A 163 29.07 -11.05 22.89
C SER A 163 27.78 -11.22 23.72
N LYS A 164 26.63 -11.48 23.08
CA LYS A 164 25.37 -11.80 23.79
C LYS A 164 25.32 -13.22 24.38
N ASN A 165 26.12 -14.16 23.88
CA ASN A 165 26.16 -15.54 24.37
C ASN A 165 27.23 -15.77 25.47
N ILE A 166 27.94 -14.72 25.89
CA ILE A 166 28.97 -14.76 26.95
C ILE A 166 28.48 -14.06 28.23
N THR A 167 27.24 -13.57 28.27
CA THR A 167 26.58 -13.03 29.48
C THR A 167 25.46 -13.95 29.92
#